data_AF-A0A2J8K338-F1
#
_entry.id   AF-A0A2J8K338-F1
#
_cell.length_a   1.000
_cell.length_b   1.000
_cell.length_c   1.000
_cell.angle_alpha   90.00
_cell.angle_beta   90.00
_cell.angle_gamma   90.00
#
_symmetry.space_group_name_H-M   'P 1'
#
loop_
_entity.id
_entity.type
_entity.pdbx_description
1 polymer ?
#
loop_
_entity_poly.entity_id
_entity_poly.type
_entity_poly.pdbx_seq_one_letter_code
_entity_poly.pdbx_strand_id
1 'polypeptide(L)'
;LLELQNRPPAVDAVVGQIVPSILFLFLGLKQVCATRQLVNREDRSKAEKADMEENEEISSDEEETNVTAQAMQSNNGRGEDEEEEDDDWDEEVLEETALEGFSTPLDLDNSVDEYQFFTQALITVQSRDAAWYQLLMAPLSEDQRTALQEVYTLAEHRRTVAGQPE
;
A
#
# COMPACT_ATOMS: atom_id res chain seq x y z
N LEU A 1 9.15 -10.09 24.91
CA LEU A 1 7.70 -9.87 25.10
C LEU A 1 7.41 -9.99 26.59
N LEU A 2 6.83 -8.96 27.21
CA LEU A 2 6.40 -9.00 28.61
C LEU A 2 5.40 -10.15 28.78
N GLU A 3 5.80 -11.22 29.48
CA GLU A 3 4.88 -12.30 29.85
C GLU A 3 4.01 -11.81 31.01
N LEU A 4 2.85 -11.24 30.68
CA LEU A 4 1.80 -10.96 31.66
C LEU A 4 1.26 -12.31 32.16
N GLN A 5 1.41 -12.57 33.47
CA GLN A 5 0.93 -13.81 34.09
C GLN A 5 -0.60 -13.98 33.98
N ASN A 6 -1.35 -12.89 33.79
CA ASN A 6 -2.80 -12.91 33.62
C ASN A 6 -3.22 -12.01 32.45
N ARG A 7 -4.22 -12.46 31.69
CA ARG A 7 -4.83 -11.68 30.62
C ARG A 7 -5.61 -10.49 31.22
N PRO A 8 -5.42 -9.26 30.73
CA PRO A 8 -6.18 -8.11 31.21
C PRO A 8 -7.68 -8.24 30.90
N PRO A 9 -8.59 -7.79 31.79
CA PRO A 9 -10.05 -7.88 31.57
C PRO A 9 -10.53 -7.18 30.30
N ALA A 10 -9.86 -6.10 29.88
CA ALA A 10 -10.17 -5.39 28.64
C ALA A 10 -10.00 -6.26 27.40
N VAL A 11 -9.06 -7.23 27.41
CA VAL A 11 -8.85 -8.16 26.29
C VAL A 11 -10.00 -9.17 26.21
N ASP A 12 -10.46 -9.68 27.36
CA ASP A 12 -11.61 -10.59 27.40
C ASP A 12 -12.90 -9.89 26.95
N ALA A 13 -13.08 -8.61 27.30
CA ALA A 13 -14.24 -7.82 26.89
C ALA A 13 -14.37 -7.68 25.35
N VAL A 14 -13.25 -7.74 24.62
CA VAL A 14 -13.23 -7.60 23.16
C VAL A 14 -12.85 -8.88 22.43
N VAL A 15 -12.73 -10.02 23.12
CA VAL A 15 -12.20 -11.27 22.55
C VAL A 15 -12.89 -11.68 21.26
N GLY A 16 -14.21 -11.49 21.19
CA GLY A 16 -14.98 -11.87 20.02
C GLY A 16 -14.84 -10.95 18.80
N GLN A 17 -14.15 -9.81 18.94
CA GLN A 17 -13.87 -8.86 17.87
C GLN A 17 -12.46 -9.00 17.31
N ILE A 18 -11.53 -9.59 18.08
CA ILE A 18 -10.10 -9.65 17.74
C ILE A 18 -9.86 -10.31 16.37
N VAL A 19 -10.31 -11.55 16.19
CA VAL A 19 -10.09 -12.27 14.92
C VAL A 19 -10.87 -11.65 13.76
N PRO A 20 -12.18 -11.28 13.90
CA PRO A 20 -12.89 -10.53 12.87
C PRO A 20 -12.17 -9.27 12.39
N SER A 21 -11.62 -8.46 13.30
CA SER A 21 -10.88 -7.25 12.96
C SER A 21 -9.60 -7.56 12.19
N ILE A 22 -8.87 -8.60 12.57
CA ILE A 22 -7.65 -9.01 11.85
C ILE A 22 -7.99 -9.53 10.44
N LEU A 23 -9.07 -10.29 10.29
CA LEU A 23 -9.53 -10.74 8.96
C LEU A 23 -9.90 -9.56 8.06
N PHE A 24 -10.51 -8.51 8.62
CA PHE A 24 -10.78 -7.27 7.89
C PHE A 24 -9.49 -6.57 7.42
N LEU A 25 -8.43 -6.57 8.24
CA LEU A 25 -7.12 -6.07 7.83
C LEU A 25 -6.54 -6.88 6.66
N PHE A 26 -6.67 -8.21 6.68
CA PHE A 26 -6.21 -9.05 5.57
C PHE A 26 -6.97 -8.80 4.25
N LEU A 27 -8.23 -8.40 4.33
CA LEU A 27 -9.00 -7.99 3.14
C LEU A 27 -8.38 -6.75 2.51
N GLY A 28 -8.04 -5.74 3.32
CA GLY A 28 -7.33 -4.53 2.87
C GLY A 28 -5.92 -4.84 2.34
N LEU A 29 -5.17 -5.71 3.03
CA LEU A 29 -3.83 -6.11 2.62
C LEU A 29 -3.84 -6.79 1.25
N LYS A 30 -4.80 -7.69 0.99
CA LYS A 30 -4.96 -8.36 -0.31
C LYS A 30 -5.17 -7.35 -1.44
N GLN A 31 -5.96 -6.31 -1.19
CA GLN A 31 -6.20 -5.24 -2.17
C GLN A 31 -4.93 -4.44 -2.46
N VAL A 32 -4.20 -4.02 -1.42
CA VAL A 32 -2.94 -3.26 -1.58
C VAL A 32 -1.88 -4.09 -2.30
N CYS A 33 -1.72 -5.38 -1.94
CA CYS A 33 -0.79 -6.29 -2.61
C CYS A 33 -1.14 -6.46 -4.09
N ALA A 34 -2.43 -6.58 -4.44
CA ALA A 34 -2.87 -6.69 -5.83
C ALA A 34 -2.55 -5.42 -6.64
N THR A 35 -2.82 -4.24 -6.07
CA THR A 35 -2.49 -2.95 -6.70
C THR A 35 -0.99 -2.81 -6.94
N ARG A 36 -0.14 -3.14 -5.95
CA ARG A 36 1.32 -3.07 -6.10
C ARG A 36 1.84 -4.03 -7.18
N GLN A 37 1.27 -5.23 -7.29
CA GLN A 37 1.64 -6.18 -8.34
C GLN A 37 1.24 -5.69 -9.74
N LEU A 38 0.09 -5.02 -9.87
CA LEU A 38 -0.33 -4.42 -11.13
C LEU A 38 0.58 -3.26 -11.54
N VAL A 39 0.88 -2.34 -10.61
CA VAL A 39 1.82 -1.22 -10.85
C VAL A 39 3.19 -1.75 -11.28
N ASN A 40 3.77 -2.70 -10.52
CA ASN A 40 5.05 -3.30 -10.87
C ASN A 40 5.05 -4.02 -12.24
N ARG A 41 3.92 -4.58 -12.68
CA ARG A 41 3.79 -5.19 -14.01
C ARG A 41 3.69 -4.12 -15.10
N GLU A 42 2.96 -3.05 -14.86
CA GLU A 42 2.83 -1.93 -15.80
C GLU A 42 4.19 -1.24 -16.00
N ASP A 43 4.95 -1.01 -14.92
CA ASP A 43 6.29 -0.42 -15.00
C ASP A 43 7.28 -1.30 -15.78
N ARG A 44 7.23 -2.63 -15.59
CA ARG A 44 8.02 -3.57 -16.41
C ARG A 44 7.62 -3.55 -17.89
N SER A 45 6.32 -3.42 -18.18
CA SER A 45 5.83 -3.36 -19.57
C SER A 45 6.19 -2.04 -20.28
N LYS A 46 6.36 -0.94 -19.53
CA LYS A 46 6.83 0.35 -20.06
C LYS A 46 8.33 0.33 -20.32
N ALA A 47 9.11 -0.33 -19.46
CA ALA A 47 10.54 -0.53 -19.67
C ALA A 47 10.85 -1.39 -20.91
N GLU A 48 9.99 -2.38 -21.23
CA GLU A 48 10.15 -3.24 -22.42
C GLU A 48 9.79 -2.54 -23.74
N LYS A 49 9.02 -1.44 -23.70
CA LYS A 49 8.67 -0.66 -24.90
C LYS A 49 9.69 0.42 -25.26
N ALA A 50 10.57 0.80 -24.33
CA ALA A 50 11.62 1.78 -24.59
C ALA A 50 12.81 1.21 -25.39
N ASP A 51 12.88 -0.12 -25.60
CA ASP A 51 13.98 -0.78 -26.33
C ASP A 51 13.60 -1.18 -27.78
N MET A 52 12.42 -0.77 -28.27
CA MET A 52 11.94 -1.08 -29.63
C MET A 52 11.58 0.15 -30.47
N GLU A 53 11.86 1.37 -29.98
CA GLU A 53 11.51 2.62 -30.67
C GLU A 53 12.77 3.43 -31.06
N GLU A 54 13.77 2.76 -31.65
CA GLU A 54 14.86 3.41 -32.41
C GLU A 54 14.90 2.85 -33.83
N ASN A 55 13.80 2.92 -34.58
CA ASN A 55 13.84 2.88 -36.04
C ASN A 55 12.56 3.41 -36.70
N GLU A 56 12.14 4.64 -36.36
CA GLU A 56 11.23 5.37 -37.25
C GLU A 56 12.05 6.16 -38.26
N GLU A 57 12.34 5.51 -39.39
CA GLU A 57 12.88 6.12 -40.59
C GLU A 57 11.89 7.18 -41.09
N ILE A 58 12.18 8.44 -40.79
CA ILE A 58 11.47 9.63 -41.29
C ILE A 58 11.48 9.65 -42.82
N SER A 59 10.38 9.23 -43.45
CA SER A 59 10.14 9.51 -44.87
C SER A 59 9.75 10.98 -45.02
N SER A 60 10.75 11.81 -45.27
CA SER A 60 10.63 13.21 -45.67
C SER A 60 9.87 13.29 -47.00
N ASP A 61 8.64 13.81 -46.99
CA ASP A 61 7.98 14.29 -48.20
C ASP A 61 7.56 15.75 -48.00
N GLU A 62 8.12 16.60 -48.84
CA GLU A 62 7.88 18.03 -48.85
C GLU A 62 6.73 18.32 -49.81
N GLU A 63 5.71 19.07 -49.38
CA GLU A 63 5.01 19.97 -50.30
C GLU A 63 4.46 21.21 -49.58
N GLU A 64 4.80 22.36 -50.15
CA GLU A 64 4.31 23.69 -49.82
C GLU A 64 2.81 23.85 -50.15
N THR A 65 2.09 24.72 -49.42
CA THR A 65 1.42 25.90 -50.00
C THR A 65 0.58 26.71 -48.99
N ASN A 66 0.96 27.99 -48.89
CA ASN A 66 0.14 29.20 -48.96
C ASN A 66 -0.69 29.73 -47.75
N VAL A 67 -0.09 30.72 -47.07
CA VAL A 67 -0.57 32.10 -46.79
C VAL A 67 -2.06 32.32 -46.43
N THR A 68 -2.35 32.84 -45.22
CA THR A 68 -2.78 34.23 -44.92
C THR A 68 -3.55 34.33 -43.59
N ALA A 69 -3.35 35.46 -42.90
CA ALA A 69 -4.18 36.10 -41.86
C ALA A 69 -3.79 35.76 -40.41
N GLN A 70 -3.53 36.69 -39.50
CA GLN A 70 -3.49 38.15 -39.55
C GLN A 70 -2.81 38.61 -38.25
N ALA A 71 -1.77 39.43 -38.34
CA ALA A 71 -1.24 40.17 -37.20
C ALA A 71 -2.17 41.35 -36.83
N MET A 72 -1.92 41.97 -35.66
CA MET A 72 -2.47 43.21 -35.06
C MET A 72 -3.35 42.87 -33.82
N GLN A 73 -3.18 43.44 -32.62
CA GLN A 73 -2.52 44.66 -32.18
C GLN A 73 -2.38 44.64 -30.64
N SER A 74 -1.23 45.10 -30.13
CA SER A 74 -1.11 45.66 -28.77
C SER A 74 -2.00 46.90 -28.62
N ASN A 75 -2.66 47.06 -27.48
CA ASN A 75 -2.81 48.39 -26.89
C ASN A 75 -2.99 48.34 -25.35
N ASN A 76 -2.06 48.98 -24.66
CA ASN A 76 -2.10 49.33 -23.24
C ASN A 76 -3.40 50.03 -22.85
N GLY A 77 -3.99 49.60 -21.73
CA GLY A 77 -4.99 50.33 -20.96
C GLY A 77 -4.69 50.16 -19.48
N ARG A 78 -4.26 51.25 -18.84
CA ARG A 78 -3.71 51.33 -17.49
C ARG A 78 -4.80 51.75 -16.50
N GLY A 79 -4.80 51.17 -15.31
CA GLY A 79 -5.58 51.57 -14.12
C GLY A 79 -6.42 50.43 -13.58
N GLU A 80 -6.48 50.09 -12.31
CA GLU A 80 -5.89 50.57 -11.05
C GLU A 80 -6.39 49.53 -10.01
N ASP A 81 -5.62 49.31 -8.93
CA ASP A 81 -5.94 48.48 -7.75
C ASP A 81 -5.97 46.95 -7.91
N GLU A 82 -4.76 46.36 -7.94
CA GLU A 82 -4.52 45.05 -7.33
C GLU A 82 -3.74 45.31 -6.04
N GLU A 83 -4.48 45.44 -4.92
CA GLU A 83 -3.91 45.19 -3.60
C GLU A 83 -3.54 43.71 -3.58
N GLU A 84 -2.35 43.40 -4.09
CA GLU A 84 -1.67 42.13 -3.84
C GLU A 84 -1.45 42.07 -2.32
N GLU A 85 -2.45 41.54 -1.59
CA GLU A 85 -2.22 40.93 -0.30
C GLU A 85 -1.20 39.82 -0.55
N ASP A 86 0.07 40.23 -0.43
CA ASP A 86 1.25 39.39 -0.28
C ASP A 86 1.02 38.61 1.03
N ASP A 87 0.15 37.60 0.95
CA ASP A 87 -0.04 36.58 1.95
C ASP A 87 1.19 35.68 1.83
N ASP A 88 2.32 36.28 2.22
CA ASP A 88 3.63 35.72 2.48
C ASP A 88 3.43 34.82 3.71
N TRP A 89 2.59 33.78 3.55
CA TRP A 89 2.75 32.54 4.26
C TRP A 89 4.13 32.07 3.84
N ASP A 90 5.15 32.60 4.53
CA ASP A 90 6.44 31.97 4.68
C ASP A 90 6.09 30.50 4.79
N GLU A 91 6.39 29.75 3.72
CA GLU A 91 6.21 28.31 3.67
C GLU A 91 7.20 27.81 4.70
N GLU A 92 6.73 27.82 5.95
CA GLU A 92 7.43 27.38 7.13
C GLU A 92 7.51 25.89 6.90
N VAL A 93 8.53 25.50 6.13
CA VAL A 93 8.90 24.11 5.87
C VAL A 93 9.03 23.52 7.25
N LEU A 94 7.96 22.83 7.66
CA LEU A 94 7.84 22.32 9.01
C LEU A 94 9.08 21.48 9.25
N GLU A 95 9.88 21.91 10.23
CA GLU A 95 11.11 21.22 10.57
C GLU A 95 10.75 19.77 10.90
N GLU A 96 11.39 18.84 10.19
CA GLU A 96 11.06 17.42 10.29
C GLU A 96 11.02 16.99 11.76
N THR A 97 9.90 16.37 12.16
CA THR A 97 9.77 15.87 13.52
C THR A 97 10.75 14.71 13.71
N ALA A 98 11.27 14.55 14.93
CA ALA A 98 12.17 13.46 15.27
C ALA A 98 11.60 12.05 15.01
N LEU A 99 10.33 11.93 14.61
CA LEU A 99 9.63 10.69 14.28
C LEU A 99 9.74 10.31 12.79
N GLU A 100 10.06 11.24 11.87
CA GLU A 100 10.08 10.93 10.42
C GLU A 100 11.21 9.98 10.01
N GLY A 101 12.27 9.85 10.81
CA GLY A 101 13.35 8.88 10.57
C GLY A 101 13.11 7.49 11.18
N PHE A 102 12.02 7.27 11.92
CA PHE A 102 11.77 5.99 12.58
C PHE A 102 11.09 5.00 11.64
N SER A 103 11.88 4.11 11.05
CA SER A 103 11.37 2.91 10.38
C SER A 103 11.02 1.83 11.41
N THR A 104 9.86 1.22 11.23
CA THR A 104 9.48 0.02 11.96
C THR A 104 10.16 -1.21 11.34
N PRO A 105 10.30 -2.32 12.07
CA PRO A 105 10.78 -3.58 11.48
C PRO A 105 9.94 -4.09 10.30
N LEU A 106 8.72 -3.59 10.11
CA LEU A 106 7.86 -3.89 8.96
C LEU A 106 8.29 -3.14 7.69
N ASP A 107 8.97 -2.00 7.84
CA ASP A 107 9.41 -1.15 6.73
C ASP A 107 10.73 -1.63 6.11
N LEU A 108 11.37 -2.64 6.70
CA LEU A 108 12.58 -3.26 6.18
C LEU A 108 12.25 -4.30 5.10
N ASP A 109 13.07 -4.41 4.04
CA ASP A 109 12.87 -5.38 2.94
C ASP A 109 12.90 -6.85 3.39
N ASN A 110 13.42 -7.14 4.58
CA ASN A 110 13.43 -8.47 5.21
C ASN A 110 12.33 -8.64 6.26
N SER A 111 11.26 -7.86 6.18
CA SER A 111 10.15 -7.90 7.13
C SER A 111 9.48 -9.28 7.18
N VAL A 112 8.89 -9.57 8.33
CA VAL A 112 8.20 -10.85 8.56
C VAL A 112 6.91 -10.86 7.75
N ASP A 113 6.70 -11.89 6.93
CA ASP A 113 5.45 -12.08 6.19
C ASP A 113 4.25 -12.11 7.15
N GLU A 114 3.27 -11.23 6.92
CA GLU A 114 2.17 -10.97 7.84
C GLU A 114 1.23 -12.18 7.95
N TYR A 115 1.04 -12.91 6.86
CA TYR A 115 0.21 -14.11 6.82
C TYR A 115 0.85 -15.24 7.63
N GLN A 116 2.17 -15.44 7.47
CA GLN A 116 2.94 -16.41 8.24
C GLN A 116 3.00 -16.03 9.72
N PHE A 117 3.26 -14.75 10.04
CA PHE A 117 3.32 -14.28 11.42
C PHE A 117 2.00 -14.50 12.14
N PHE A 118 0.88 -14.06 11.56
CA PHE A 118 -0.44 -14.23 12.15
C PHE A 118 -0.80 -15.71 12.34
N THR A 119 -0.55 -16.54 11.32
CA THR A 119 -0.81 -17.99 11.39
C THR A 119 -0.03 -18.62 12.54
N GLN A 120 1.26 -18.30 12.67
CA GLN A 120 2.11 -18.83 13.75
C GLN A 120 1.67 -18.32 15.12
N ALA A 121 1.28 -17.05 15.23
CA ALA A 121 0.76 -16.48 16.47
C ALA A 121 -0.52 -17.21 16.91
N LEU A 122 -1.45 -17.46 15.98
CA LEU A 122 -2.72 -18.11 16.28
C LEU A 122 -2.54 -19.60 16.66
N ILE A 123 -1.62 -20.32 16.00
CA ILE A 123 -1.20 -21.68 16.40
C ILE A 123 -0.57 -21.67 17.80
N THR A 124 0.27 -20.67 18.09
CA THR A 124 0.92 -20.53 19.39
C THR A 124 -0.13 -20.32 20.49
N VAL A 125 -1.15 -19.49 20.23
CA VAL A 125 -2.29 -19.31 21.13
C VAL A 125 -3.03 -20.62 21.36
N GLN A 126 -3.35 -21.36 20.30
CA GLN A 126 -4.00 -22.67 20.41
C GLN A 126 -3.20 -23.65 21.28
N SER A 127 -1.87 -23.65 21.15
CA SER A 127 -0.99 -24.54 21.92
C SER A 127 -0.84 -24.16 23.39
N ARG A 128 -0.84 -22.85 23.70
CA ARG A 128 -0.62 -22.31 25.05
C ARG A 128 -1.92 -22.19 25.86
N ASP A 129 -3.03 -21.84 25.20
CA ASP A 129 -4.34 -21.63 25.82
C ASP A 129 -5.48 -22.01 24.85
N ALA A 130 -5.83 -23.30 24.85
CA ALA A 130 -6.89 -23.83 23.99
C ALA A 130 -8.27 -23.22 24.30
N ALA A 131 -8.56 -22.88 25.56
CA ALA A 131 -9.84 -22.29 25.93
C ALA A 131 -10.01 -20.90 25.32
N TRP A 132 -8.95 -20.08 25.36
CA TRP A 132 -8.98 -18.78 24.71
C TRP A 132 -9.03 -18.86 23.19
N TYR A 133 -8.31 -19.81 22.59
CA TYR A 133 -8.45 -20.07 21.16
C TYR A 133 -9.92 -20.37 20.78
N GLN A 134 -10.64 -21.17 21.56
CA GLN A 134 -12.07 -21.40 21.31
C GLN A 134 -12.89 -20.11 21.41
N LEU A 135 -12.62 -19.23 22.37
CA LEU A 135 -13.30 -17.93 22.48
C LEU A 135 -13.03 -17.01 21.28
N LEU A 136 -11.80 -16.99 20.78
CA LEU A 136 -11.43 -16.22 19.58
C LEU A 136 -12.14 -16.74 18.31
N MET A 137 -12.38 -18.05 18.24
CA MET A 137 -12.96 -18.71 17.06
C MET A 137 -14.49 -18.86 17.11
N ALA A 138 -15.09 -18.80 18.30
CA ALA A 138 -16.52 -19.00 18.49
C ALA A 138 -17.42 -18.01 17.72
N PRO A 139 -17.14 -16.69 17.67
CA PRO A 139 -18.03 -15.73 17.03
C PRO A 139 -17.85 -15.63 15.51
N LEU A 140 -16.91 -16.38 14.92
CA LEU A 140 -16.65 -16.32 13.49
C LEU A 140 -17.83 -16.87 12.68
N SER A 141 -18.30 -16.06 11.73
CA SER A 141 -19.25 -16.49 10.69
C SER A 141 -18.62 -17.50 9.74
N GLU A 142 -19.42 -18.17 8.92
CA GLU A 142 -18.93 -19.11 7.90
C GLU A 142 -18.01 -18.43 6.87
N ASP A 143 -18.38 -17.23 6.42
CA ASP A 143 -17.54 -16.41 5.54
C ASP A 143 -16.19 -16.05 6.19
N GLN A 144 -16.21 -15.68 7.47
CA GLN A 144 -14.98 -15.37 8.22
C GLN A 144 -14.10 -16.62 8.43
N ARG A 145 -14.70 -17.78 8.65
CA ARG A 145 -13.96 -19.06 8.73
C ARG A 145 -13.32 -19.41 7.39
N THR A 146 -14.03 -19.16 6.29
CA THR A 146 -13.50 -19.36 4.93
C THR A 146 -12.34 -18.40 4.67
N ALA A 147 -12.50 -17.10 4.99
CA ALA A 147 -11.42 -16.12 4.87
C ALA A 147 -10.20 -16.49 5.72
N LEU A 148 -10.41 -17.01 6.94
CA LEU A 148 -9.31 -17.50 7.78
C LEU A 148 -8.60 -18.71 7.14
N GLN A 149 -9.34 -19.63 6.52
CA GLN A 149 -8.77 -20.77 5.81
C GLN A 149 -7.95 -20.33 4.57
N GLU A 150 -8.38 -19.29 3.86
CA GLU A 150 -7.60 -18.68 2.78
C GLU A 150 -6.29 -18.09 3.31
N VAL A 151 -6.33 -17.38 4.45
CA VAL A 151 -5.13 -16.83 5.10
C VAL A 151 -4.13 -17.93 5.42
N TYR A 152 -4.57 -19.06 5.99
CA TYR A 152 -3.70 -20.21 6.27
C TYR A 152 -3.10 -20.81 4.99
N THR A 153 -3.91 -20.97 3.94
CA THR A 153 -3.46 -21.55 2.68
C THR A 153 -2.40 -20.67 2.02
N LEU A 154 -2.61 -19.35 2.04
CA LEU A 154 -1.66 -18.38 1.48
C LEU A 154 -0.36 -18.32 2.32
N ALA A 155 -0.46 -18.33 3.65
CA ALA A 155 0.70 -18.38 4.53
C ALA A 155 1.58 -19.60 4.24
N GLU A 156 0.97 -20.78 4.07
CA GLU A 156 1.70 -22.01 3.77
C GLU A 156 2.37 -21.95 2.40
N HIS A 157 1.65 -21.49 1.38
CA HIS A 157 2.22 -21.32 0.02
C HIS A 157 3.42 -20.36 0.01
N ARG A 158 3.34 -19.23 0.72
CA ARG A 158 4.46 -18.28 0.80
C ARG A 158 5.66 -18.86 1.53
N ARG A 159 5.42 -19.68 2.57
CA ARG A 159 6.50 -20.38 3.29
C ARG A 159 7.22 -21.37 2.39
N THR A 160 6.49 -22.15 1.58
CA THR A 160 7.11 -23.15 0.70
C THR A 160 7.93 -22.50 -0.42
N VAL A 161 7.42 -21.42 -1.03
CA VAL A 161 8.13 -20.68 -2.08
C VAL A 161 9.40 -20.02 -1.54
N ALA A 162 9.34 -19.38 -0.36
CA ALA A 162 10.52 -18.78 0.27
C ALA A 162 11.57 -19.81 0.71
N GLY A 163 11.19 -21.07 0.88
CA GLY A 163 12.07 -22.17 1.26
C GLY A 163 12.68 -22.95 0.10
N GLN A 164 12.32 -22.66 -1.16
CA GLN A 164 12.95 -23.28 -2.33
C GLN A 164 14.20 -22.49 -2.75
N PRO A 165 15.40 -23.09 -2.72
CA PRO A 165 16.57 -22.49 -3.36
C PRO A 165 16.40 -22.49 -4.88
N GLU A 166 16.72 -21.38 -5.54
CA GLU A 166 16.86 -21.30 -7.01
C GLU A 166 17.89 -22.29 -7.56
#